data_AF-A0A937EQL7-F1
#
_entry.id   AF-A0A937EQL7-F1
#
_cell.length_a   1.000
_cell.length_b   1.000
_cell.length_c   1.000
_cell.angle_alpha   90.00
_cell.angle_beta   90.00
_cell.angle_gamma   90.00
#
_symmetry.space_group_name_H-M   'P 1'
#
loop_
_entity.id
_entity.type
_entity.pdbx_description
1 polymer ?
#
loop_
_entity_poly.entity_id
_entity_poly.type
_entity_poly.pdbx_seq_one_letter_code
_entity_poly.pdbx_strand_id
1 'polypeptide(L)'
;LLPQNNRENPPAVESSDPVERRSEVLLDLVPADGNRPYDMAKVIEEIVDDGEYLEVHERWARNIICALARLDGQVVGIIANQPQVLAGVLDIEASEKAARFVQMCDAFNIPIVTFLDV
;
A
#
# COMPACT_ATOMS: atom_id res chain seq x y z
N LEU A 1 10.12 -7.37 7.29
CA LEU A 1 9.12 -7.56 6.20
C LEU A 1 9.64 -8.44 5.05
N LEU A 2 10.95 -8.67 4.90
CA LEU A 2 11.47 -9.51 3.82
C LEU A 2 11.76 -10.94 4.29
N PRO A 3 11.64 -11.97 3.42
CA PRO A 3 12.16 -13.29 3.69
C PRO A 3 13.70 -13.30 3.65
N GLN A 4 14.32 -14.36 4.16
CA GLN A 4 15.79 -14.49 4.11
C GLN A 4 16.30 -14.73 2.68
N ASN A 5 15.47 -15.34 1.83
CA ASN A 5 15.77 -15.67 0.44
C ASN A 5 14.46 -15.90 -0.35
N ASN A 6 14.56 -16.07 -1.66
CA ASN A 6 13.41 -16.22 -2.56
C ASN A 6 12.70 -17.59 -2.51
N ARG A 7 13.20 -18.57 -1.73
CA ARG A 7 12.55 -19.88 -1.56
C ARG A 7 11.67 -19.95 -0.33
N GLU A 8 11.68 -18.90 0.48
CA GLU A 8 10.87 -18.79 1.69
C GLU A 8 9.77 -17.74 1.49
N ASN A 9 8.68 -17.91 2.23
CA ASN A 9 7.66 -16.89 2.34
C ASN A 9 8.12 -15.80 3.33
N PRO A 10 7.60 -14.57 3.20
CA PRO A 10 7.88 -13.50 4.15
C PRO A 10 7.53 -13.91 5.60
N PRO A 11 8.26 -13.41 6.61
CA PRO A 11 8.05 -13.80 8.00
C PRO A 11 6.69 -13.33 8.48
N ALA A 12 5.82 -14.27 8.86
CA ALA A 12 4.56 -13.99 9.55
C ALA A 12 4.79 -13.67 11.04
N VAL A 13 3.88 -12.89 11.62
CA VAL A 13 3.84 -12.58 13.06
C VAL A 13 2.42 -12.81 13.57
N GLU A 14 2.23 -13.00 14.87
CA GLU A 14 0.89 -12.93 15.45
C GLU A 14 0.41 -11.47 15.39
N SER A 15 -0.80 -11.26 14.86
CA SER A 15 -1.46 -9.95 14.88
C SER A 15 -2.43 -9.87 16.05
N SER A 16 -2.44 -8.73 16.74
CA SER A 16 -3.48 -8.37 17.69
C SER A 16 -4.61 -7.55 17.07
N ASP A 17 -4.47 -7.12 15.80
CA ASP A 17 -5.51 -6.38 15.08
C ASP A 17 -6.61 -7.36 14.62
N PRO A 18 -7.89 -7.16 15.00
CA PRO A 18 -8.96 -8.03 14.58
C PRO A 18 -9.18 -8.01 13.05
N VAL A 19 -9.14 -9.19 12.42
CA VAL A 19 -9.39 -9.36 10.97
C VAL A 19 -10.76 -8.83 10.53
N GLU A 20 -11.75 -8.85 11.42
CA GLU A 20 -13.12 -8.37 11.17
C GLU A 20 -13.33 -6.90 11.57
N ARG A 21 -12.25 -6.14 11.80
CA ARG A 21 -12.33 -4.72 12.15
C ARG A 21 -13.04 -3.95 11.05
N ARG A 22 -14.09 -3.23 11.44
CA ARG A 22 -14.79 -2.29 10.56
C ARG A 22 -14.23 -0.89 10.79
N SER A 23 -13.90 -0.18 9.72
CA SER A 23 -13.55 1.23 9.78
C SER A 23 -14.61 2.06 9.06
N GLU A 24 -15.50 2.68 9.85
CA GLU A 24 -16.48 3.64 9.32
C GLU A 24 -15.78 4.91 8.81
N VAL A 25 -14.58 5.20 9.32
CA VAL A 25 -13.73 6.35 8.92
C VAL A 25 -13.39 6.29 7.42
N LEU A 26 -13.28 5.10 6.84
CA LEU A 26 -13.05 4.94 5.40
C LEU A 26 -14.15 5.56 4.53
N LEU A 27 -15.40 5.61 5.02
CA LEU A 27 -16.52 6.24 4.31
C LEU A 27 -16.39 7.76 4.23
N ASP A 28 -15.74 8.36 5.22
CA ASP A 28 -15.49 9.81 5.27
C ASP A 28 -14.16 10.17 4.56
N LEU A 29 -13.18 9.27 4.58
CA LEU A 29 -11.88 9.47 3.92
C LEU A 29 -11.98 9.44 2.40
N VAL A 30 -12.78 8.55 1.83
CA VAL A 30 -12.99 8.44 0.38
C VAL A 30 -14.26 9.20 -0.01
N PRO A 31 -14.16 10.43 -0.53
CA PRO A 31 -15.33 11.25 -0.82
C PRO A 31 -16.15 10.64 -1.97
N ALA A 32 -17.47 10.76 -1.87
CA ALA A 32 -18.38 10.35 -2.95
C ALA A 32 -18.24 11.23 -4.21
N ASP A 33 -17.69 12.44 -4.09
CA ASP A 33 -17.32 13.29 -5.22
C ASP A 33 -15.93 12.91 -5.73
N GLY A 34 -15.87 12.23 -6.88
CA GLY A 34 -14.62 11.78 -7.50
C GLY A 34 -13.66 12.90 -7.93
N ASN A 35 -14.09 14.17 -7.93
CA ASN A 35 -13.17 15.28 -8.20
C ASN A 35 -12.46 15.78 -6.94
N ARG A 36 -12.89 15.34 -5.75
CA ARG A 36 -12.30 15.78 -4.48
C ARG A 36 -11.12 14.86 -4.13
N PRO A 37 -9.87 15.38 -4.09
CA PRO A 37 -8.74 14.56 -3.70
C PRO A 37 -8.81 14.20 -2.21
N TYR A 38 -8.29 13.04 -1.87
CA TYR A 38 -8.14 12.54 -0.51
C TYR A 38 -6.77 11.90 -0.34
N ASP A 39 -6.37 11.70 0.91
CA ASP A 39 -5.06 11.14 1.23
C ASP A 39 -5.12 9.60 1.25
N MET A 40 -4.57 8.98 0.21
CA MET A 40 -4.52 7.51 0.13
C MET A 40 -3.64 6.89 1.22
N ALA A 41 -2.68 7.63 1.79
CA ALA A 41 -1.88 7.12 2.91
C ALA A 41 -2.75 6.83 4.13
N LYS A 42 -3.73 7.68 4.42
CA LYS A 42 -4.69 7.45 5.52
C LYS A 42 -5.59 6.26 5.29
N VAL A 43 -5.97 6.00 4.04
CA VAL A 43 -6.73 4.80 3.68
C VAL A 43 -5.89 3.55 3.93
N ILE A 44 -4.60 3.59 3.58
CA ILE A 44 -3.66 2.49 3.87
C ILE A 44 -3.51 2.31 5.39
N GLU A 45 -3.27 3.37 6.16
CA GLU A 45 -3.19 3.33 7.64
C GLU A 45 -4.42 2.69 8.28
N GLU A 46 -5.62 2.98 7.78
CA GLU A 46 -6.85 2.38 8.32
C GLU A 46 -6.99 0.89 7.98
N ILE A 47 -6.34 0.38 6.93
CA ILE A 47 -6.51 -0.99 6.45
C ILE A 47 -5.44 -1.93 6.98
N VAL A 48 -4.19 -1.47 7.10
CA VAL A 48 -3.07 -2.32 7.52
C VAL A 48 -3.08 -2.58 9.03
N ASP A 49 -2.47 -3.69 9.44
CA ASP A 49 -2.35 -4.04 10.85
C ASP A 49 -1.71 -2.88 11.64
N ASP A 50 -2.37 -2.46 12.72
CA ASP A 50 -1.93 -1.40 13.64
C ASP A 50 -1.63 -0.04 12.96
N GLY A 51 -2.05 0.14 11.71
CA GLY A 51 -1.72 1.32 10.90
C GLY A 51 -0.24 1.44 10.50
N GLU A 52 0.53 0.36 10.64
CA GLU A 52 1.96 0.37 10.35
C GLU A 52 2.28 -0.08 8.93
N TYR A 53 2.97 0.79 8.19
CA TYR A 53 3.54 0.48 6.88
C TYR A 53 4.90 1.16 6.69
N LEU A 54 5.73 0.55 5.85
CA LEU A 54 7.01 1.08 5.42
C LEU A 54 6.91 1.54 3.97
N GLU A 55 6.84 2.85 3.75
CA GLU A 55 6.83 3.41 2.40
C GLU A 55 8.22 3.36 1.75
N VAL A 56 8.25 2.84 0.53
CA VAL A 56 9.43 2.77 -0.32
C VAL A 56 9.42 3.96 -1.27
N HIS A 57 10.53 4.72 -1.28
CA HIS A 57 10.67 5.94 -2.07
C HIS A 57 9.60 7.01 -1.77
N GLU A 58 9.25 7.22 -0.50
CA GLU A 58 8.25 8.21 -0.04
C GLU A 58 8.42 9.62 -0.64
N ARG A 59 9.67 10.03 -0.90
CA ARG A 59 9.99 11.38 -1.41
C ARG A 59 10.14 11.46 -2.93
N TRP A 60 9.92 10.37 -3.67
CA TRP A 60 10.07 10.29 -5.13
C TRP A 60 8.81 9.69 -5.77
N ALA A 61 8.38 10.25 -6.91
CA ALA A 61 7.14 9.90 -7.60
C ALA A 61 5.94 9.75 -6.63
N ARG A 62 5.60 10.85 -5.94
CA ARG A 62 4.61 10.89 -4.84
C ARG A 62 3.15 10.74 -5.30
N ASN A 63 2.92 10.70 -6.61
CA ASN A 63 1.66 10.34 -7.25
C ASN A 63 1.33 8.84 -7.17
N ILE A 64 2.29 7.99 -6.78
CA ILE A 64 2.07 6.59 -6.45
C ILE A 64 2.78 6.21 -5.13
N ILE A 65 2.05 5.53 -4.27
CA ILE A 65 2.55 4.94 -3.02
C ILE A 65 2.97 3.51 -3.31
N CYS A 66 4.15 3.13 -2.81
CA CYS A 66 4.62 1.75 -2.80
C CYS A 66 5.09 1.46 -1.39
N ALA A 67 4.47 0.51 -0.69
CA ALA A 67 4.75 0.26 0.71
C ALA A 67 4.74 -1.22 1.05
N LEU A 68 5.52 -1.61 2.06
CA LEU A 68 5.39 -2.93 2.69
C LEU A 68 4.61 -2.77 4.00
N ALA A 69 3.62 -3.62 4.22
CA ALA A 69 2.81 -3.60 5.43
C ALA A 69 2.47 -5.03 5.87
N ARG A 70 1.59 -5.16 6.85
CA ARG A 70 1.02 -6.45 7.27
C ARG A 70 -0.51 -6.42 7.25
N LEU A 71 -1.09 -7.58 6.96
CA LEU A 71 -2.50 -7.89 7.12
C LEU A 71 -2.61 -9.26 7.77
N ASP A 72 -3.27 -9.35 8.93
CA ASP A 72 -3.33 -10.58 9.74
C ASP A 72 -1.94 -11.18 9.99
N GLY A 73 -0.97 -10.30 10.25
CA GLY A 73 0.42 -10.67 10.49
C GLY A 73 1.19 -11.13 9.25
N GLN A 74 0.55 -11.27 8.09
CA GLN A 74 1.19 -11.62 6.81
C GLN A 74 1.74 -10.39 6.11
N VAL A 75 2.95 -10.46 5.56
CA VAL A 75 3.52 -9.33 4.82
C VAL A 75 2.78 -9.15 3.50
N VAL A 76 2.44 -7.90 3.19
CA VAL A 76 1.87 -7.49 1.90
C VAL A 76 2.66 -6.33 1.31
N GLY A 77 2.77 -6.31 -0.01
CA GLY A 77 3.17 -5.14 -0.79
C GLY A 77 1.93 -4.35 -1.19
N ILE A 78 1.96 -3.03 -1.02
CA ILE A 78 0.87 -2.13 -1.35
C ILE A 78 1.31 -1.22 -2.47
N ILE A 79 0.46 -1.07 -3.48
CA ILE A 79 0.61 -0.11 -4.56
C ILE A 79 -0.66 0.72 -4.62
N ALA A 80 -0.55 2.05 -4.56
CA ALA A 80 -1.73 2.90 -4.50
C ALA A 80 -1.55 4.23 -5.21
N ASN A 81 -2.54 4.66 -5.99
CA ASN A 81 -2.57 6.02 -6.54
C ASN A 81 -2.72 7.03 -5.40
N GLN A 82 -2.05 8.18 -5.47
CA GLN A 82 -2.19 9.27 -4.50
C GLN A 82 -2.89 10.48 -5.17
N PRO A 83 -4.22 10.63 -5.02
CA PRO A 83 -4.99 11.70 -5.65
C PRO A 83 -4.52 13.11 -5.29
N GLN A 84 -3.91 13.31 -4.12
CA GLN A 84 -3.38 14.63 -3.72
C GLN A 84 -2.17 15.09 -4.55
N VAL A 85 -1.52 14.19 -5.30
CA VAL A 85 -0.34 14.51 -6.08
C VAL A 85 -0.60 14.20 -7.54
N LEU A 86 -0.60 15.24 -8.38
CA LEU A 86 -0.86 15.13 -9.83
C LEU A 86 -2.15 14.34 -10.15
N ALA A 87 -3.17 14.45 -9.29
CA ALA A 87 -4.43 13.71 -9.39
C ALA A 87 -4.26 12.17 -9.47
N GLY A 88 -3.17 11.61 -8.93
CA GLY A 88 -2.91 10.17 -8.97
C GLY A 88 -2.53 9.63 -10.36
N VAL A 89 -2.33 10.50 -11.36
CA VAL A 89 -1.98 10.11 -12.72
C VAL A 89 -0.61 9.46 -12.76
N LEU A 90 -0.48 8.38 -13.53
CA LEU A 90 0.78 7.68 -13.75
C LEU A 90 1.66 8.41 -14.77
N ASP A 91 2.84 8.83 -14.33
CA ASP A 91 3.91 9.34 -15.19
C ASP A 91 5.07 8.32 -15.28
N ILE A 92 6.16 8.71 -15.94
CA ILE A 92 7.33 7.86 -16.16
C ILE A 92 7.93 7.43 -14.82
N GLU A 93 8.12 8.38 -13.89
CA GLU A 93 8.75 8.12 -12.60
C GLU A 93 7.89 7.21 -11.72
N ALA A 94 6.58 7.44 -11.65
CA ALA A 94 5.65 6.57 -10.93
C ALA A 94 5.60 5.16 -11.52
N SER A 95 5.63 5.05 -12.84
CA SER A 95 5.64 3.76 -13.54
C SER A 95 6.92 2.98 -13.23
N GLU A 96 8.09 3.61 -13.26
CA GLU A 96 9.36 2.98 -12.90
C GLU A 96 9.39 2.56 -11.41
N LYS A 97 8.93 3.44 -10.51
CA LYS A 97 8.83 3.16 -9.07
C LYS A 97 7.98 1.93 -8.82
N ALA A 98 6.75 1.91 -9.33
CA ALA A 98 5.80 0.82 -9.12
C ALA A 98 6.30 -0.48 -9.77
N ALA A 99 6.79 -0.43 -11.02
CA ALA A 99 7.27 -1.63 -11.72
C ALA A 99 8.42 -2.34 -10.98
N ARG A 100 9.40 -1.59 -10.47
CA ARG A 100 10.50 -2.18 -9.69
C ARG A 100 10.02 -2.74 -8.34
N PHE A 101 9.04 -2.08 -7.72
CA PHE A 101 8.45 -2.57 -6.47
C PHE A 101 7.67 -3.87 -6.67
N VAL A 102 6.86 -3.97 -7.73
CA VAL A 102 6.16 -5.20 -8.14
C VAL A 102 7.14 -6.34 -8.35
N GLN A 103 8.20 -6.12 -9.13
CA GLN A 103 9.22 -7.14 -9.39
C GLN A 103 9.91 -7.61 -8.11
N MET A 104 10.17 -6.71 -7.16
CA MET A 104 10.74 -7.07 -5.86
C MET A 104 9.75 -7.93 -5.07
N CYS A 105 8.48 -7.54 -4.98
CA CYS A 105 7.48 -8.32 -4.25
C CYS A 105 7.31 -9.73 -4.84
N ASP A 106 7.17 -9.83 -6.16
CA ASP A 106 7.06 -11.10 -6.88
C ASP A 106 8.28 -12.01 -6.65
N ALA A 107 9.49 -11.47 -6.77
CA ALA A 107 10.73 -12.22 -6.57
C ALA A 107 10.90 -12.79 -5.15
N PHE A 108 10.21 -12.23 -4.16
CA PHE A 108 10.31 -12.63 -2.75
C PHE A 108 8.99 -13.19 -2.18
N ASN A 109 8.08 -13.64 -3.04
CA ASN A 109 6.79 -14.25 -2.65
C ASN A 109 5.94 -13.33 -1.76
N ILE A 110 6.04 -12.01 -1.94
CA ILE A 110 5.24 -11.02 -1.22
C ILE A 110 3.96 -10.76 -2.03
N PRO A 111 2.76 -11.07 -1.50
CA PRO A 111 1.50 -10.77 -2.16
C PRO A 111 1.31 -9.25 -2.31
N ILE A 112 0.61 -8.84 -3.36
CA ILE A 112 0.38 -7.43 -3.68
C ILE A 112 -1.10 -7.09 -3.53
N VAL A 113 -1.38 -5.98 -2.84
CA VAL A 113 -2.68 -5.32 -2.77
C VAL A 113 -2.58 -3.98 -3.49
N THR A 114 -3.51 -3.73 -4.41
CA THR A 114 -3.53 -2.48 -5.18
C THR A 114 -4.77 -1.67 -4.86
N PHE A 115 -4.60 -0.41 -4.45
CA PHE A 115 -5.68 0.56 -4.31
C PHE A 115 -5.69 1.49 -5.53
N LEU A 116 -6.76 1.42 -6.32
CA LEU A 116 -6.85 2.09 -7.61
C LEU A 116 -7.80 3.29 -7.55
N ASP A 117 -7.30 4.43 -8.00
CA ASP A 117 -8.06 5.67 -8.20
C ASP A 117 -7.38 6.49 -9.30
N VAL A 118 -7.70 6.18 -10.57
CA VAL A 118 -7.06 6.71 -11.78
C VAL A 118 -8.08 7.01 -12.87
#